data_AF-A0A926GEB7-F1
#
_entry.id   AF-A0A926GEB7-F1
#
_cell.length_a   1.000
_cell.length_b   1.000
_cell.length_c   1.000
_cell.angle_alpha   90.00
_cell.angle_beta   90.00
_cell.angle_gamma   90.00
#
_symmetry.space_group_name_H-M   'P 1'
#
loop_
_entity.id
_entity.type
_entity.pdbx_description
1 polymer ?
#
loop_
_entity_poly.entity_id
_entity_poly.type
_entity_poly.pdbx_seq_one_letter_code
_entity_poly.pdbx_strand_id
1 'polypeptide(L)'
;MQHWKGLVAAASFAAIGTGATAATCTGNWAAGGSGNIQETEFTVTQNIPDGSSVLDQFCVTTDSNIGENDSESTVAGLFGIADWSLATKSDGPDGDGVLSWATMPIDDTSGGDWAISNMDNYSSVMLVLKAGRTFGAFLLTAADVMAGEWTTSRELSHASVYYGGEPAPVPIPATVLLLLGGLGGIASLRFRKKS
;
A
#
# COMPACT_ATOMS: atom_id res chain seq x y z
N MET A 1 24.95 12.84 -25.14
CA MET A 1 24.30 12.43 -23.87
C MET A 1 22.93 11.90 -24.24
N GLN A 2 22.80 10.57 -24.29
CA GLN A 2 21.61 9.88 -24.77
C GLN A 2 20.59 9.81 -23.63
N HIS A 3 19.38 10.33 -23.88
CA HIS A 3 18.24 10.19 -22.98
C HIS A 3 17.61 8.80 -23.19
N TRP A 4 17.74 7.91 -22.21
CA TRP A 4 17.01 6.66 -22.16
C TRP A 4 15.64 6.93 -21.54
N LYS A 5 14.59 7.03 -22.37
CA LYS A 5 13.21 6.97 -21.88
C LYS A 5 12.85 5.50 -21.73
N GLY A 6 12.85 5.02 -20.48
CA GLY A 6 12.39 3.67 -20.16
C GLY A 6 10.89 3.56 -20.43
N LEU A 7 10.52 2.67 -21.35
CA LEU A 7 9.14 2.23 -21.52
C LEU A 7 8.71 1.50 -20.24
N VAL A 8 7.85 2.12 -19.43
CA VAL A 8 7.13 1.42 -18.38
C VAL A 8 5.99 0.68 -19.07
N ALA A 9 6.08 -0.65 -19.06
CA ALA A 9 5.02 -1.51 -19.58
C ALA A 9 3.83 -1.47 -18.60
N ALA A 10 2.74 -0.83 -19.00
CA ALA A 10 1.47 -0.94 -18.31
C ALA A 10 0.96 -2.38 -18.45
N ALA A 11 1.05 -3.17 -17.39
CA ALA A 11 0.43 -4.48 -17.34
C ALA A 11 -1.07 -4.29 -17.07
N SER A 12 -1.89 -4.41 -18.12
CA SER A 12 -3.35 -4.45 -17.98
C SER A 12 -3.74 -5.82 -17.43
N PHE A 13 -4.14 -5.89 -16.16
CA PHE A 13 -4.63 -7.11 -15.54
C PHE A 13 -6.13 -7.28 -15.84
N ALA A 14 -6.48 -8.32 -16.62
CA ALA A 14 -7.86 -8.69 -16.85
C ALA A 14 -8.40 -9.48 -15.64
N ALA A 15 -9.29 -8.87 -14.86
CA ALA A 15 -9.89 -9.49 -13.68
C ALA A 15 -10.88 -10.60 -14.08
N ILE A 16 -10.61 -11.84 -13.62
CA ILE A 16 -11.59 -12.92 -13.58
C ILE A 16 -12.23 -12.84 -12.19
N GLY A 17 -13.53 -12.59 -12.15
CA GLY A 17 -14.20 -12.17 -10.92
C GLY A 17 -14.24 -13.24 -9.82
N THR A 18 -13.55 -12.94 -8.72
CA THR A 18 -13.93 -13.33 -7.36
C THR A 18 -13.59 -12.21 -6.37
N GLY A 19 -14.60 -11.41 -6.03
CA GLY A 19 -14.63 -10.55 -4.83
C GLY A 19 -13.67 -9.37 -4.81
N ALA A 20 -13.79 -8.43 -5.76
CA ALA A 20 -13.23 -7.10 -5.58
C ALA A 20 -13.94 -6.40 -4.40
N THR A 21 -13.19 -5.82 -3.47
CA THR A 21 -13.77 -4.94 -2.43
C THR A 21 -13.47 -3.50 -2.80
N ALA A 22 -14.50 -2.66 -2.73
CA ALA A 22 -14.35 -1.22 -2.91
C ALA A 22 -14.70 -0.53 -1.59
N ALA A 23 -13.89 0.46 -1.22
CA ALA A 23 -14.18 1.36 -0.13
C ALA A 23 -14.27 2.78 -0.67
N THR A 24 -15.29 3.51 -0.22
CA THR A 24 -15.52 4.91 -0.57
C THR A 24 -15.56 5.74 0.70
N CYS A 25 -14.96 6.92 0.66
CA CYS A 25 -15.14 7.95 1.67
C CYS A 25 -15.20 9.34 1.03
N THR A 26 -15.79 10.29 1.76
CA THR A 26 -15.93 11.67 1.31
C THR A 26 -15.20 12.60 2.27
N GLY A 27 -14.21 13.31 1.75
CA GLY A 27 -13.47 14.34 2.46
C GLY A 27 -14.05 15.72 2.19
N ASN A 28 -14.24 16.52 3.25
CA ASN A 28 -14.86 17.83 3.16
C ASN A 28 -13.91 18.93 3.63
N TRP A 29 -13.91 20.09 2.95
CA TRP A 29 -13.15 21.25 3.40
C TRP A 29 -13.81 22.59 3.07
N ALA A 30 -13.53 23.61 3.88
CA ALA A 30 -14.01 24.97 3.61
C ALA A 30 -13.13 25.67 2.55
N ALA A 31 -13.73 26.13 1.44
CA ALA A 31 -13.04 26.97 0.47
C ALA A 31 -12.86 28.39 1.04
N GLY A 32 -11.65 28.75 1.45
CA GLY A 32 -11.19 30.13 1.67
C GLY A 32 -12.19 31.08 2.35
N GLY A 33 -12.61 30.80 3.59
CA GLY A 33 -13.43 31.71 4.40
C GLY A 33 -14.87 31.92 3.92
N SER A 34 -15.28 31.27 2.82
CA SER A 34 -16.57 31.49 2.17
C SER A 34 -17.77 30.80 2.85
N GLY A 35 -17.57 29.98 3.88
CA GLY A 35 -18.61 29.12 4.45
C GLY A 35 -19.12 28.00 3.52
N ASN A 36 -18.68 27.99 2.25
CA ASN A 36 -19.00 26.95 1.28
C ASN A 36 -18.11 25.73 1.51
N ILE A 37 -18.75 24.61 1.87
CA ILE A 37 -18.09 23.31 2.00
C ILE A 37 -17.87 22.76 0.59
N GLN A 38 -16.64 22.34 0.34
CA GLN A 38 -16.25 21.58 -0.84
C GLN A 38 -16.09 20.12 -0.43
N GLU A 39 -16.51 19.22 -1.31
CA GLU A 39 -16.42 17.78 -1.09
C GLU A 39 -15.48 17.16 -2.13
N THR A 40 -14.84 16.05 -1.76
CA THR A 40 -14.17 15.12 -2.67
C THR A 40 -14.45 13.71 -2.23
N GLU A 41 -14.97 12.93 -3.16
CA GLU A 41 -15.19 11.51 -2.98
C GLU A 41 -13.96 10.77 -3.47
N PHE A 42 -13.53 9.79 -2.69
CA PHE A 42 -12.42 8.89 -2.99
C PHE A 42 -12.95 7.48 -2.97
N THR A 43 -12.64 6.70 -4.00
CA THR A 43 -12.94 5.27 -4.04
C THR A 43 -11.68 4.50 -4.38
N VAL A 44 -11.39 3.46 -3.59
CA VAL A 44 -10.34 2.48 -3.89
C VAL A 44 -11.00 1.12 -4.00
N THR A 45 -10.75 0.45 -5.11
CA THR A 45 -11.06 -0.96 -5.31
C THR A 45 -9.77 -1.76 -5.20
N GLN A 46 -9.81 -2.83 -4.41
CA GLN A 46 -8.76 -3.84 -4.39
C GLN A 46 -9.34 -5.15 -4.91
N ASN A 47 -8.75 -5.68 -5.97
CA ASN A 47 -9.22 -6.87 -6.67
C ASN A 47 -8.09 -7.89 -6.94
N ILE A 48 -6.85 -7.58 -6.53
CA ILE A 48 -5.70 -8.47 -6.68
C ILE A 48 -4.90 -8.50 -5.36
N PRO A 49 -4.54 -9.71 -4.87
CA PRO A 49 -4.97 -11.02 -5.37
C PRO A 49 -6.46 -11.29 -5.04
N ASP A 50 -7.01 -12.39 -5.55
CA ASP A 50 -8.34 -12.85 -5.13
C ASP A 50 -8.42 -12.97 -3.60
N GLY A 51 -9.49 -12.42 -3.02
CA GLY A 51 -9.66 -12.36 -1.56
C GLY A 51 -8.92 -11.20 -0.87
N SER A 52 -8.27 -10.31 -1.63
CA SER A 52 -7.76 -9.04 -1.11
C SER A 52 -8.90 -8.11 -0.68
N SER A 53 -8.66 -7.25 0.31
CA SER A 53 -9.68 -6.29 0.71
C SER A 53 -9.16 -4.96 1.23
N VAL A 54 -9.90 -3.88 0.93
CA VAL A 54 -9.80 -2.63 1.67
C VAL A 54 -10.52 -2.84 3.01
N LEU A 55 -9.75 -2.90 4.09
CA LEU A 55 -10.26 -3.21 5.43
C LEU A 55 -11.03 -2.06 6.06
N ASP A 56 -10.54 -0.85 5.85
CA ASP A 56 -11.05 0.35 6.49
C ASP A 56 -10.66 1.57 5.65
N GLN A 57 -11.41 2.65 5.80
CA GLN A 57 -11.18 3.89 5.09
C GLN A 57 -11.40 5.10 5.99
N PHE A 58 -10.57 6.11 5.80
CA PHE A 58 -10.65 7.35 6.55
C PHE A 58 -10.45 8.54 5.62
N CYS A 59 -11.40 9.46 5.61
CA CYS A 59 -11.28 10.71 4.86
C CYS A 59 -11.07 11.87 5.81
N VAL A 60 -10.07 12.69 5.54
CA VAL A 60 -9.80 13.88 6.35
C VAL A 60 -10.81 14.97 6.03
N THR A 61 -11.53 15.41 7.05
CA THR A 61 -12.43 16.57 6.97
C THR A 61 -11.82 17.72 7.77
N THR A 62 -11.53 18.84 7.12
CA THR A 62 -10.87 19.98 7.76
C THR A 62 -11.58 21.31 7.50
N ASP A 63 -11.67 22.14 8.52
CA ASP A 63 -12.16 23.52 8.43
C ASP A 63 -11.08 24.52 7.96
N SER A 64 -9.83 24.07 7.96
CA SER A 64 -8.61 24.84 7.74
C SER A 64 -7.73 24.11 6.72
N ASN A 65 -6.78 24.82 6.09
CA ASN A 65 -5.92 24.41 4.96
C ASN A 65 -5.14 23.07 5.05
N ILE A 66 -5.39 22.23 6.04
CA ILE A 66 -4.60 21.05 6.37
C ILE A 66 -5.12 19.86 5.55
N GLY A 67 -4.82 19.88 4.26
CA GLY A 67 -4.93 18.71 3.38
C GLY A 67 -3.57 18.17 2.99
N GLU A 68 -2.51 18.55 3.69
CA GLU A 68 -1.13 18.18 3.37
C GLU A 68 -0.86 16.78 3.91
N ASN A 69 -1.22 15.76 3.11
CA ASN A 69 -0.62 14.43 3.22
C ASN A 69 0.83 14.47 2.69
N ASP A 70 1.61 15.43 3.18
CA ASP A 70 2.99 15.69 2.76
C ASP A 70 3.96 15.31 3.88
N SER A 71 3.46 14.76 5.00
CA SER A 71 4.28 14.26 6.11
C SER A 71 3.61 13.12 6.89
N GLU A 72 4.43 12.24 7.46
CA GLU A 72 4.00 11.11 8.31
C GLU A 72 3.19 11.56 9.53
N SER A 73 3.45 12.76 10.04
CA SER A 73 2.70 13.33 11.17
C SER A 73 1.21 13.54 10.86
N THR A 74 0.85 13.74 9.59
CA THR A 74 -0.54 13.96 9.18
C THR A 74 -1.37 12.68 9.23
N VAL A 75 -0.71 11.52 9.10
CA VAL A 75 -1.37 10.20 9.08
C VAL A 75 -1.15 9.39 10.36
N ALA A 76 -0.39 9.92 11.32
CA ALA A 76 -0.15 9.29 12.61
C ALA A 76 -1.46 8.97 13.34
N GLY A 77 -1.57 7.76 13.90
CA GLY A 77 -2.75 7.29 14.62
C GLY A 77 -3.90 6.80 13.75
N LEU A 78 -3.85 6.99 12.43
CA LEU A 78 -4.86 6.43 11.53
C LEU A 78 -4.89 4.90 11.64
N PHE A 79 -6.10 4.34 11.61
CA PHE A 79 -6.35 2.90 11.78
C PHE A 79 -5.78 2.29 13.08
N GLY A 80 -5.55 3.12 14.11
CA GLY A 80 -5.00 2.67 15.39
C GLY A 80 -3.50 2.38 15.36
N ILE A 81 -2.80 2.74 14.27
CA ILE A 81 -1.36 2.59 14.13
C ILE A 81 -0.70 3.93 14.47
N ALA A 82 0.14 3.92 15.51
CA ALA A 82 0.76 5.14 16.03
C ALA A 82 1.71 5.78 15.01
N ASP A 83 2.57 4.96 14.42
CA ASP A 83 3.64 5.42 13.54
C ASP A 83 3.48 4.78 12.15
N TRP A 84 3.36 5.63 11.14
CA TRP A 84 3.35 5.26 9.73
C TRP A 84 4.63 5.76 9.08
N SER A 85 5.27 4.92 8.26
CA SER A 85 6.44 5.27 7.46
C SER A 85 6.04 5.47 6.01
N LEU A 86 6.50 6.56 5.38
CA LEU A 86 6.26 6.83 3.96
C LEU A 86 7.17 5.96 3.10
N ALA A 87 6.58 5.04 2.33
CA ALA A 87 7.36 4.20 1.42
C ALA A 87 7.61 4.89 0.08
N THR A 88 6.57 5.44 -0.54
CA THR A 88 6.66 6.05 -1.88
C THR A 88 5.52 7.01 -2.14
N LYS A 89 5.74 7.97 -3.05
CA LYS A 89 4.79 9.00 -3.48
C LYS A 89 4.82 9.16 -5.00
N SER A 90 3.70 9.54 -5.63
CA SER A 90 3.62 9.64 -7.10
C SER A 90 4.22 10.93 -7.67
N ASP A 91 4.22 12.02 -6.90
CA ASP A 91 4.67 13.36 -7.34
C ASP A 91 6.15 13.65 -7.07
N GLY A 92 6.92 12.68 -6.55
CA GLY A 92 8.30 12.92 -6.16
C GLY A 92 9.06 11.67 -5.69
N PRO A 93 10.38 11.80 -5.44
CA PRO A 93 11.21 10.71 -4.93
C PRO A 93 11.07 10.49 -3.42
N ASP A 94 10.06 11.10 -2.77
CA ASP A 94 9.86 11.01 -1.33
C ASP A 94 9.50 9.59 -0.88
N GLY A 95 9.90 9.27 0.35
CA GLY A 95 9.78 7.95 0.96
C GLY A 95 11.09 7.18 1.02
N ASP A 96 11.08 6.07 1.74
CA ASP A 96 12.26 5.21 1.95
C ASP A 96 12.44 4.12 0.89
N GLY A 97 11.46 3.93 0.01
CA GLY A 97 11.47 2.94 -1.07
C GLY A 97 11.32 1.49 -0.62
N VAL A 98 10.95 1.24 0.64
CA VAL A 98 10.71 -0.11 1.17
C VAL A 98 9.58 -0.79 0.42
N LEU A 99 8.47 -0.08 0.20
CA LEU A 99 7.43 -0.43 -0.75
C LEU A 99 7.53 0.49 -1.97
N SER A 100 7.13 -0.01 -3.14
CA SER A 100 7.22 0.77 -4.38
C SER A 100 6.00 0.55 -5.28
N TRP A 101 5.72 1.53 -6.13
CA TRP A 101 4.72 1.38 -7.17
C TRP A 101 5.17 0.35 -8.22
N ALA A 102 4.36 -0.69 -8.42
CA ALA A 102 4.41 -1.51 -9.63
C ALA A 102 3.61 -0.83 -10.76
N THR A 103 2.45 -0.25 -10.41
CA THR A 103 1.65 0.63 -11.24
C THR A 103 1.33 1.87 -10.42
N MET A 104 1.87 3.00 -10.85
CA MET A 104 1.71 4.28 -10.14
C MET A 104 0.42 4.96 -10.59
N PRO A 105 -0.42 5.46 -9.66
CA PRO A 105 -1.48 6.40 -9.98
C PRO A 105 -0.96 7.58 -10.81
N ILE A 106 -1.74 7.99 -11.79
CA ILE A 106 -1.39 9.13 -12.64
C ILE A 106 -1.92 10.40 -11.98
N ASP A 107 -1.05 11.35 -11.71
CA ASP A 107 -1.43 12.66 -11.20
C ASP A 107 -2.25 13.44 -12.26
N ASP A 108 -3.02 14.43 -11.82
CA ASP A 108 -3.91 15.24 -12.65
C ASP A 108 -5.01 14.45 -13.40
N THR A 109 -5.30 13.22 -12.97
CA THR A 109 -6.46 12.44 -13.46
C THR A 109 -7.45 12.15 -12.32
N SER A 110 -8.67 11.74 -12.66
CA SER A 110 -9.73 11.41 -11.70
C SER A 110 -9.90 9.90 -11.46
N GLY A 111 -8.96 9.10 -11.97
CA GLY A 111 -8.99 7.65 -11.81
C GLY A 111 -7.96 6.92 -12.65
N GLY A 112 -7.77 5.65 -12.30
CA GLY A 112 -6.85 4.75 -12.98
C GLY A 112 -6.56 3.49 -12.18
N ASP A 113 -5.52 2.79 -12.61
CA ASP A 113 -5.04 1.58 -11.94
C ASP A 113 -3.96 1.94 -10.92
N TRP A 114 -3.79 1.08 -9.92
CA TRP A 114 -2.69 1.12 -8.97
C TRP A 114 -2.20 -0.30 -8.65
N ALA A 115 -0.91 -0.42 -8.34
CA ALA A 115 -0.32 -1.66 -7.85
C ALA A 115 0.92 -1.39 -7.01
N ILE A 116 1.07 -2.11 -5.90
CA ILE A 116 2.20 -2.00 -4.95
C ILE A 116 3.01 -3.29 -4.98
N SER A 117 4.33 -3.16 -5.05
CA SER A 117 5.30 -4.26 -4.97
C SER A 117 6.10 -4.25 -3.68
N ASN A 118 6.84 -5.33 -3.42
CA ASN A 118 7.72 -5.54 -2.27
C ASN A 118 6.99 -5.59 -0.91
N MET A 119 5.77 -6.12 -0.91
CA MET A 119 4.90 -6.23 0.27
C MET A 119 5.37 -7.25 1.31
N ASP A 120 6.41 -8.03 1.00
CA ASP A 120 6.89 -9.13 1.83
C ASP A 120 7.12 -8.66 3.28
N ASN A 121 6.36 -9.26 4.20
CA ASN A 121 6.40 -9.07 5.65
C ASN A 121 5.66 -7.86 6.24
N TYR A 122 4.97 -7.03 5.46
CA TYR A 122 4.19 -5.91 6.00
C TYR A 122 2.72 -6.28 6.16
N SER A 123 2.24 -6.28 7.41
CA SER A 123 0.83 -6.59 7.75
C SER A 123 -0.11 -5.40 7.63
N SER A 124 0.43 -4.19 7.52
CA SER A 124 -0.36 -2.95 7.53
C SER A 124 0.19 -2.00 6.50
N VAL A 125 -0.55 -1.87 5.39
CA VAL A 125 -0.21 -0.96 4.29
C VAL A 125 -1.42 -0.09 4.00
N MET A 126 -1.16 1.19 3.83
CA MET A 126 -2.17 2.21 3.60
C MET A 126 -1.89 2.91 2.28
N LEU A 127 -2.91 2.94 1.42
CA LEU A 127 -2.94 3.77 0.22
C LEU A 127 -3.61 5.10 0.57
N VAL A 128 -2.97 6.21 0.26
CA VAL A 128 -3.54 7.55 0.45
C VAL A 128 -3.65 8.25 -0.89
N LEU A 129 -4.83 8.77 -1.19
CA LEU A 129 -5.14 9.55 -2.38
C LEU A 129 -5.42 11.00 -1.96
N LYS A 130 -4.65 11.94 -2.48
CA LYS A 130 -4.87 13.38 -2.23
C LYS A 130 -5.50 14.02 -3.46
N ALA A 131 -6.63 14.68 -3.25
CA ALA A 131 -7.27 15.51 -4.27
C ALA A 131 -7.87 16.76 -3.62
N GLY A 132 -7.64 17.92 -4.23
CA GLY A 132 -7.97 19.20 -3.61
C GLY A 132 -7.25 19.42 -2.27
N ARG A 133 -8.00 19.90 -1.27
CA ARG A 133 -7.49 20.22 0.08
C ARG A 133 -7.87 19.16 1.12
N THR A 134 -8.10 17.94 0.68
CA THR A 134 -8.41 16.77 1.51
C THR A 134 -7.69 15.53 0.95
N PHE A 135 -7.75 14.43 1.67
CA PHE A 135 -7.28 13.13 1.23
C PHE A 135 -8.15 12.01 1.79
N GLY A 136 -8.20 10.89 1.07
CA GLY A 136 -8.74 9.61 1.53
C GLY A 136 -7.60 8.63 1.79
N ALA A 137 -7.62 8.00 2.95
CA ALA A 137 -6.71 6.95 3.36
C ALA A 137 -7.45 5.60 3.39
N PHE A 138 -6.81 4.55 2.90
CA PHE A 138 -7.41 3.24 2.70
C PHE A 138 -6.46 2.17 3.24
N LEU A 139 -6.88 1.45 4.27
CA LEU A 139 -6.12 0.35 4.84
C LEU A 139 -6.31 -0.90 3.97
N LEU A 140 -5.21 -1.43 3.45
CA LEU A 140 -5.21 -2.55 2.50
C LEU A 140 -4.85 -3.87 3.19
N THR A 141 -5.40 -4.97 2.68
CA THR A 141 -4.96 -6.32 3.03
C THR A 141 -4.75 -7.21 1.83
N ALA A 142 -3.64 -7.93 1.85
CA ALA A 142 -3.34 -9.02 0.95
C ALA A 142 -2.21 -9.88 1.54
N ALA A 143 -2.14 -11.13 1.12
CA ALA A 143 -1.01 -12.01 1.39
C ALA A 143 0.18 -11.82 0.42
N ASP A 144 -0.04 -11.11 -0.70
CA ASP A 144 0.87 -10.92 -1.83
C ASP A 144 0.69 -9.52 -2.47
N VAL A 145 0.97 -9.36 -3.78
CA VAL A 145 0.83 -8.13 -4.59
C VAL A 145 -0.54 -7.48 -4.41
N MET A 146 -0.59 -6.21 -4.00
CA MET A 146 -1.83 -5.45 -3.91
C MET A 146 -2.04 -4.63 -5.18
N ALA A 147 -3.18 -4.81 -5.85
CA ALA A 147 -3.56 -3.97 -6.98
C ALA A 147 -5.07 -3.77 -7.09
N GLY A 148 -5.43 -2.75 -7.86
CA GLY A 148 -6.80 -2.50 -8.27
C GLY A 148 -6.98 -1.15 -8.92
N GLU A 149 -8.14 -0.56 -8.69
CA GLU A 149 -8.56 0.69 -9.33
C GLU A 149 -8.76 1.77 -8.26
N TRP A 150 -8.59 3.02 -8.66
CA TRP A 150 -8.89 4.18 -7.85
C TRP A 150 -9.70 5.20 -8.65
N THR A 151 -10.56 5.93 -7.97
CA THR A 151 -11.26 7.10 -8.53
C THR A 151 -11.39 8.21 -7.51
N THR A 152 -11.43 9.44 -8.01
CA THR A 152 -11.65 10.65 -7.21
C THR A 152 -12.61 11.59 -7.92
N SER A 153 -13.49 12.29 -7.20
CA SER A 153 -14.41 13.26 -7.83
C SER A 153 -13.73 14.57 -8.27
N ARG A 154 -12.42 14.68 -8.05
CA ARG A 154 -11.53 15.77 -8.49
C ARG A 154 -10.21 15.18 -8.99
N GLU A 155 -9.43 15.97 -9.71
CA GLU A 155 -8.09 15.55 -10.15
C GLU A 155 -7.18 15.23 -8.96
N LEU A 156 -6.50 14.09 -9.05
CA LEU A 156 -5.54 13.59 -8.08
C LEU A 156 -4.31 14.51 -8.09
N SER A 157 -3.97 15.04 -6.92
CA SER A 157 -2.72 15.80 -6.74
C SER A 157 -1.53 14.87 -6.64
N HIS A 158 -1.68 13.78 -5.88
CA HIS A 158 -0.73 12.68 -5.78
C HIS A 158 -1.35 11.51 -5.01
N ALA A 159 -0.72 10.35 -5.11
CA ALA A 159 -0.93 9.19 -4.25
C ALA A 159 0.34 8.86 -3.47
N SER A 160 0.17 8.29 -2.29
CA SER A 160 1.28 7.82 -1.45
C SER A 160 0.96 6.48 -0.82
N VAL A 161 2.01 5.69 -0.58
CA VAL A 161 1.93 4.43 0.15
C VAL A 161 2.64 4.57 1.47
N TYR A 162 1.96 4.19 2.54
CA TYR A 162 2.52 4.09 3.88
C TYR A 162 2.48 2.64 4.36
N TYR A 163 3.40 2.30 5.26
CA TYR A 163 3.36 1.03 5.97
C TYR A 163 3.53 1.26 7.48
N GLY A 164 2.96 0.34 8.26
CA GLY A 164 2.97 0.37 9.71
C GLY A 164 3.55 -0.92 10.29
N GLY A 165 4.32 -0.79 11.37
CA GLY A 165 4.93 -1.90 12.09
C GLY A 165 6.27 -2.39 11.50
N GLU A 166 6.96 -3.24 12.26
CA GLU A 166 8.18 -3.93 11.83
C GLU A 166 7.80 -5.13 10.95
N PRO A 167 8.58 -5.46 9.89
CA PRO A 167 8.33 -6.64 9.09
C PRO A 167 8.17 -7.90 9.97
N ALA A 168 7.07 -8.62 9.79
CA ALA A 168 6.80 -9.84 10.53
C ALA A 168 7.97 -10.83 10.33
N PRO A 169 8.54 -11.42 11.40
CA PRO A 169 9.64 -12.36 11.26
C PRO A 169 9.22 -13.56 10.41
N VAL A 170 9.85 -13.74 9.25
CA VAL A 170 9.65 -14.94 8.43
C VAL A 170 10.05 -16.16 9.26
N PRO A 171 9.15 -17.16 9.44
CA PRO A 171 9.52 -18.39 10.13
C PRO A 171 10.65 -19.08 9.36
N ILE A 172 11.84 -19.11 9.95
CA ILE A 172 12.98 -19.79 9.34
C ILE A 172 12.57 -21.26 9.15
N PRO A 173 12.60 -21.79 7.91
CA PRO A 173 12.15 -23.14 7.68
C PRO A 173 12.98 -24.09 8.54
N ALA A 174 12.31 -24.93 9.33
CA ALA A 174 12.91 -25.94 10.21
C ALA A 174 13.84 -26.92 9.48
N THR A 175 13.99 -26.79 8.15
CA THR A 175 15.03 -27.38 7.30
C THR A 175 16.44 -27.33 7.91
N VAL A 176 16.84 -26.25 8.61
CA VAL A 176 18.16 -26.22 9.28
C VAL A 176 18.21 -27.22 10.45
N LEU A 177 17.15 -27.30 11.25
CA LEU A 177 17.03 -28.28 12.34
C LEU A 177 16.86 -29.72 11.81
N LEU A 178 16.13 -29.92 10.71
CA LEU A 178 15.97 -31.21 10.04
C LEU A 178 17.25 -31.66 9.35
N LEU A 179 18.06 -30.75 8.79
CA LEU A 179 19.35 -31.06 8.20
C LEU A 179 20.35 -31.46 9.28
N LEU A 180 20.40 -30.75 10.41
CA LEU A 180 21.23 -31.11 11.56
C LEU A 180 20.77 -32.43 12.21
N GLY A 181 19.46 -32.63 12.36
CA GLY A 181 18.88 -33.88 12.85
C GLY A 181 19.12 -35.06 11.92
N GLY A 182 19.02 -34.84 10.60
CA GLY A 182 19.28 -35.84 9.57
C GLY A 182 20.75 -36.25 9.50
N LEU A 183 21.68 -35.29 9.56
CA LEU A 183 23.12 -35.57 9.59
C LEU A 183 23.54 -36.26 10.89
N GLY A 184 22.99 -35.85 12.04
CA GLY A 184 23.20 -36.53 13.32
C GLY A 184 22.67 -37.96 13.33
N GLY A 185 21.49 -38.19 12.74
CA GLY A 185 20.89 -39.52 12.59
C GLY A 185 21.73 -40.45 11.73
N ILE A 186 22.23 -39.99 10.59
CA ILE A 186 23.06 -40.79 9.67
C ILE A 186 24.43 -41.11 10.30
N ALA A 187 25.04 -40.17 11.03
CA ALA A 187 26.30 -40.42 11.73
C ALA A 187 26.15 -41.50 12.82
N SER A 188 25.04 -41.50 13.56
CA SER A 188 24.78 -42.49 14.63
C SER A 188 24.67 -43.93 14.12
N LEU A 189 24.17 -44.13 12.90
CA LEU A 189 24.07 -45.44 12.26
C LEU A 189 25.43 -46.02 11.83
N ARG A 190 26.42 -45.17 11.56
CA ARG A 190 27.77 -45.60 11.14
C ARG A 190 28.59 -46.17 12.30
N PHE A 191 28.36 -45.70 13.53
CA PHE A 191 29.07 -46.20 14.72
C PHE A 191 28.53 -47.54 15.23
N ARG A 192 27.31 -47.94 14.83
CA ARG A 192 26.70 -49.21 15.27
C ARG A 192 27.19 -50.46 14.52
N LYS A 193 27.94 -50.30 13.43
CA LYS A 193 28.43 -51.43 12.60
C LYS A 193 29.82 -51.95 12.99
N LYS A 194 30.37 -51.51 14.13
CA LYS A 194 31.62 -52.01 14.71
C LYS A 194 31.32 -52.71 16.04
N SER A 195 30.68 -53.87 15.96
CA SER A 195 30.68 -54.90 17.01
C SER A 195 30.62 -56.27 16.37
#